data_AF-A0A183LU08-F1
#
_entry.id   AF-A0A183LU08-F1
#
_cell.length_a   1.000
_cell.length_b   1.000
_cell.length_c   1.000
_cell.angle_alpha   90.00
_cell.angle_beta   90.00
_cell.angle_gamma   90.00
#
_symmetry.space_group_name_H-M   'P 1'
#
loop_
_entity.id
_entity.type
_entity.pdbx_description
1 polymer ?
#
loop_
_entity_poly.entity_id
_entity_poly.type
_entity_poly.pdbx_seq_one_letter_code
_entity_poly.pdbx_strand_id
1 'polypeptide(L)'
;MRDGYFYPFVGEGEPHSDGESGDLKFRIKQTKHNIFHRRGDDLYTNITLTLLQSLNGYYVSFPHLDGHQVVISSDYVTSPGTIIHKPNEGMPNFENNKRRGSLYITIDVQFPENFKIPEDKRKMITELFHSSSTSTTNTLSSSQPDQPTPAQIYNGLDGGSKKINVKN
;
A
#
# COMPACT_ATOMS: atom_id res chain seq x y z
N MET A 1 -17.51 10.95 -8.57
CA MET A 1 -17.87 10.97 -7.13
C MET A 1 -17.06 9.94 -6.35
N ARG A 2 -16.85 10.16 -5.04
CA ARG A 2 -16.13 9.27 -4.12
C ARG A 2 -17.10 8.45 -3.27
N ASP A 3 -16.63 7.37 -2.67
CA ASP A 3 -17.41 6.59 -1.70
C ASP A 3 -17.84 7.46 -0.51
N GLY A 4 -19.06 7.26 -0.02
CA GLY A 4 -19.63 8.01 1.09
C GLY A 4 -20.12 9.43 0.73
N TYR A 5 -19.98 9.87 -0.51
CA TYR A 5 -20.52 11.15 -0.97
C TYR A 5 -22.05 11.16 -0.85
N PHE A 6 -22.61 12.26 -0.34
CA PHE A 6 -24.05 12.48 -0.28
C PHE A 6 -24.49 13.42 -1.40
N TYR A 7 -25.51 13.01 -2.15
CA TYR A 7 -26.16 13.87 -3.14
C TYR A 7 -27.58 14.23 -2.66
N PRO A 8 -27.86 15.50 -2.38
CA PRO A 8 -29.16 15.95 -1.88
C PRO A 8 -30.13 16.23 -3.04
N PHE A 9 -31.39 15.84 -2.84
CA PHE A 9 -32.56 16.27 -3.59
C PHE A 9 -33.45 17.06 -2.63
N VAL A 10 -33.45 18.37 -2.81
CA VAL A 10 -34.12 19.32 -1.92
C VAL A 10 -35.63 19.24 -2.14
N GLY A 11 -36.41 19.09 -1.05
CA GLY A 11 -37.87 19.02 -1.10
C GLY A 11 -38.47 17.71 -1.63
N GLU A 12 -37.63 16.72 -1.96
CA GLU A 12 -38.04 15.38 -2.44
C GLU A 12 -38.10 14.34 -1.30
N GLY A 13 -38.04 14.79 -0.04
CA GLY A 13 -38.20 13.95 1.14
C GLY A 13 -39.67 13.68 1.47
N GLU A 14 -39.92 13.17 2.67
CA GLU A 14 -41.28 12.82 3.09
C GLU A 14 -42.19 14.06 3.14
N PRO A 15 -43.36 14.02 2.48
CA PRO A 15 -44.31 15.14 2.49
C PRO A 15 -44.99 15.24 3.86
N HIS A 16 -45.11 16.47 4.36
CA HIS A 16 -45.78 16.76 5.64
C HIS A 16 -47.09 17.50 5.38
N SER A 17 -48.14 17.18 6.14
CA SER A 17 -49.47 17.77 5.97
C SER A 17 -49.51 19.28 6.25
N ASP A 18 -48.66 19.76 7.16
CA ASP A 18 -48.64 21.13 7.67
C ASP A 18 -47.33 21.89 7.34
N GLY A 19 -46.55 21.44 6.35
CA GLY A 19 -45.25 22.07 6.07
C GLY A 19 -44.59 21.63 4.76
N GLU A 20 -43.40 22.18 4.49
CA GLU A 20 -42.57 21.80 3.35
C GLU A 20 -42.04 20.37 3.49
N SER A 21 -41.95 19.66 2.37
CA SER A 21 -41.33 18.33 2.32
C SER A 21 -39.86 18.39 2.75
N GLY A 22 -39.38 17.33 3.40
CA GLY A 22 -37.97 17.20 3.77
C GLY A 22 -37.03 17.02 2.57
N ASP A 23 -35.76 16.75 2.83
CA ASP A 23 -34.77 16.44 1.78
C ASP A 23 -34.54 14.93 1.65
N LEU A 24 -34.39 14.45 0.41
CA LEU A 24 -33.92 13.10 0.11
C LEU A 24 -32.41 13.12 -0.16
N LYS A 25 -31.62 12.38 0.63
CA LYS A 25 -30.16 12.33 0.48
C LYS A 25 -29.71 10.93 0.10
N PHE A 26 -29.13 10.79 -1.09
CA PHE A 26 -28.52 9.53 -1.51
C PHE A 26 -27.07 9.46 -1.06
N ARG A 27 -26.69 8.36 -0.42
CA ARG A 27 -25.29 8.05 -0.11
C ARG A 27 -24.72 7.12 -1.18
N ILE A 28 -23.68 7.57 -1.86
CA ILE A 28 -22.93 6.74 -2.80
C ILE A 28 -22.15 5.69 -2.01
N LYS A 29 -22.31 4.41 -2.38
CA LYS A 29 -21.56 3.29 -1.83
C LYS A 29 -20.78 2.61 -2.96
N GLN A 30 -19.47 2.51 -2.81
CA GLN A 30 -18.61 1.83 -3.75
C GLN A 30 -18.62 0.31 -3.51
N THR A 31 -19.01 -0.44 -4.53
CA THR A 31 -18.91 -1.91 -4.51
C THR A 31 -17.46 -2.33 -4.79
N LYS A 32 -17.01 -3.41 -4.13
CA LYS A 32 -15.69 -3.99 -4.40
C LYS A 32 -15.67 -4.59 -5.81
N HIS A 33 -14.63 -4.28 -6.57
CA HIS A 33 -14.36 -4.90 -7.87
C HIS A 33 -13.31 -6.00 -7.70
N ASN A 34 -13.37 -7.05 -8.52
CA ASN A 34 -12.48 -8.21 -8.37
C ASN A 34 -11.04 -7.91 -8.76
N ILE A 35 -10.85 -7.02 -9.75
CA ILE A 35 -9.53 -6.72 -10.34
C ILE A 35 -8.96 -5.41 -9.79
N PHE A 36 -9.82 -4.41 -9.61
CA PHE A 36 -9.40 -3.04 -9.36
C PHE A 36 -9.83 -2.60 -7.97
N HIS A 37 -8.90 -1.95 -7.29
CA HIS A 37 -9.14 -1.32 -6.01
C HIS A 37 -8.97 0.19 -6.16
N ARG A 38 -10.06 0.94 -6.02
CA ARG A 38 -10.04 2.40 -6.12
C ARG A 38 -9.67 3.03 -4.78
N ARG A 39 -8.73 3.99 -4.80
CA ARG A 39 -8.44 4.88 -3.67
C ARG A 39 -8.44 6.33 -4.15
N GLY A 40 -9.46 7.09 -3.74
CA GLY A 40 -9.64 8.46 -4.24
C GLY A 40 -9.93 8.47 -5.75
N ASP A 41 -9.07 9.11 -6.52
CA ASP A 41 -9.16 9.15 -7.99
C ASP A 41 -8.22 8.14 -8.67
N ASP A 42 -7.38 7.45 -7.89
CA ASP A 42 -6.42 6.47 -8.39
C ASP A 42 -6.98 5.03 -8.33
N LEU A 43 -6.46 4.19 -9.21
CA LEU A 43 -6.77 2.77 -9.29
C LEU A 43 -5.54 1.93 -8.96
N TYR A 44 -5.75 0.82 -8.28
CA TYR A 44 -4.73 -0.14 -7.91
C TYR A 44 -5.15 -1.52 -8.42
N THR A 45 -4.20 -2.27 -8.98
CA THR A 45 -4.40 -3.66 -9.41
C THR A 45 -3.13 -4.45 -9.18
N ASN A 46 -3.27 -5.77 -9.02
CA ASN A 46 -2.14 -6.68 -8.96
C ASN A 46 -2.10 -7.52 -10.23
N ILE A 47 -0.91 -7.75 -10.76
CA ILE A 47 -0.68 -8.65 -11.90
C ILE A 47 0.35 -9.67 -11.51
N THR A 48 -0.02 -10.93 -11.65
CA THR A 48 0.87 -12.05 -11.38
C THR A 48 1.64 -12.41 -12.65
N LEU A 49 2.97 -12.35 -12.56
CA LEU A 49 3.90 -12.81 -13.58
C LEU A 49 4.56 -14.12 -13.14
N THR A 50 4.91 -14.97 -14.09
CA THR A 50 5.75 -16.13 -13.80
C THR A 50 7.20 -15.70 -13.52
N LEU A 51 7.96 -16.50 -12.75
CA LEU A 51 9.39 -16.26 -12.55
C LEU A 51 10.16 -16.12 -13.87
N LEU A 52 9.80 -16.89 -14.89
CA LEU A 52 10.42 -16.80 -16.22
C LEU A 52 10.20 -15.42 -16.85
N GLN A 53 8.96 -14.93 -16.82
CA GLN A 53 8.60 -13.61 -17.33
C GLN A 53 9.24 -12.47 -16.54
N SER A 54 9.37 -12.64 -15.21
CA SER A 54 10.01 -11.62 -14.39
C SER A 54 11.51 -11.52 -14.66
N LEU A 55 12.17 -12.60 -15.11
CA LEU A 55 13.61 -12.62 -15.42
C LEU A 55 13.93 -12.27 -16.88
N ASN A 56 13.15 -12.76 -17.85
CA ASN A 56 13.42 -12.61 -19.28
C ASN A 56 12.69 -11.42 -19.93
N GLY A 57 11.90 -10.70 -19.16
CA GLY A 57 10.98 -9.70 -19.67
C GLY A 57 9.61 -10.26 -20.03
N TYR A 58 8.66 -9.35 -20.22
CA TYR A 58 7.26 -9.69 -20.44
C TYR A 58 6.55 -8.65 -21.30
N TYR A 59 5.46 -9.11 -21.91
CA TYR A 59 4.47 -8.28 -22.59
C TYR A 59 3.09 -8.80 -22.16
N VAL A 60 2.37 -8.01 -21.37
CA VAL A 60 1.05 -8.38 -20.84
C VAL A 60 0.06 -7.26 -21.17
N SER A 61 -1.12 -7.66 -21.64
CA SER A 61 -2.24 -6.75 -21.84
C SER A 61 -3.46 -7.22 -21.06
N PHE A 62 -4.21 -6.30 -20.48
CA PHE A 62 -5.43 -6.58 -19.72
C PHE A 62 -6.48 -5.48 -19.93
N PRO A 63 -7.77 -5.82 -19.82
CA PRO A 63 -8.84 -4.84 -20.01
C PRO A 63 -8.94 -3.88 -18.82
N HIS A 64 -9.11 -2.60 -19.13
CA HIS A 64 -9.49 -1.56 -18.17
C HIS A 64 -11.02 -1.57 -17.92
N LEU A 65 -11.48 -0.73 -16.99
CA LEU A 65 -12.89 -0.51 -16.64
C LEU A 65 -13.75 0.03 -17.79
N ASP A 66 -13.16 0.76 -18.73
CA ASP A 66 -13.76 1.27 -19.98
C ASP A 66 -13.55 0.33 -21.18
N GLY A 67 -12.85 -0.80 -20.96
CA GLY A 67 -12.72 -1.88 -21.93
C GLY A 67 -11.58 -1.72 -22.93
N HIS A 68 -10.79 -0.63 -22.91
CA HIS A 68 -9.54 -0.60 -23.67
C HIS A 68 -8.47 -1.47 -23.01
N GLN A 69 -7.48 -1.86 -23.80
CA GLN A 69 -6.37 -2.70 -23.34
C GLN A 69 -5.24 -1.84 -22.79
N VAL A 70 -4.89 -2.05 -21.53
CA VAL A 70 -3.67 -1.49 -20.94
C VAL A 70 -2.53 -2.47 -21.18
N VAL A 71 -1.45 -1.95 -21.75
CA VAL A 71 -0.25 -2.75 -22.04
C VAL A 71 0.88 -2.38 -21.06
N ILE A 72 1.44 -3.43 -20.45
CA ILE A 72 2.69 -3.35 -19.69
C ILE A 72 3.73 -4.27 -20.32
N SER A 73 4.93 -3.74 -20.48
CA SER A 73 6.06 -4.49 -21.01
C SER A 73 7.36 -4.02 -20.38
N SER A 74 8.30 -4.94 -20.22
CA SER A 74 9.66 -4.68 -19.77
C SER A 74 10.57 -5.75 -20.34
N ASP A 75 11.74 -5.34 -20.83
CA ASP A 75 12.80 -6.25 -21.25
C ASP A 75 13.81 -6.55 -20.12
N TYR A 76 13.64 -5.88 -18.98
CA TYR A 76 14.51 -6.01 -17.81
C TYR A 76 13.89 -6.89 -16.72
N VAL A 77 14.78 -7.43 -15.88
CA VAL A 77 14.39 -8.16 -14.67
C VAL A 77 13.49 -7.30 -13.79
N THR A 78 12.32 -7.84 -13.44
CA THR A 78 11.33 -7.18 -12.59
C THR A 78 11.23 -7.91 -11.27
N SER A 79 11.43 -7.16 -10.18
CA SER A 79 11.34 -7.71 -8.83
C SER A 79 9.88 -7.92 -8.40
N PRO A 80 9.62 -8.88 -7.51
CA PRO A 80 8.33 -8.97 -6.84
C PRO A 80 8.04 -7.68 -6.06
N GLY A 81 6.78 -7.22 -6.09
CA GLY A 81 6.33 -6.00 -5.45
C GLY A 81 6.65 -4.71 -6.22
N THR A 82 7.31 -4.79 -7.39
CA THR A 82 7.53 -3.62 -8.25
C THR A 82 6.19 -2.98 -8.61
N ILE A 83 6.12 -1.65 -8.52
CA ILE A 83 4.91 -0.88 -8.86
C ILE A 83 5.15 -0.17 -10.19
N ILE A 84 4.32 -0.46 -11.18
CA ILE A 84 4.28 0.25 -12.45
C ILE A 84 3.24 1.36 -12.33
N HIS A 85 3.65 2.58 -12.63
CA HIS A 85 2.79 3.76 -12.64
C HIS A 85 2.36 4.08 -14.07
N LYS A 86 1.04 4.15 -14.29
CA LYS A 86 0.43 4.58 -15.55
C LYS A 86 -0.39 5.85 -15.28
N PRO A 87 0.13 7.04 -15.62
CA PRO A 87 -0.59 8.29 -15.41
C PRO A 87 -1.83 8.38 -16.30
N ASN A 88 -2.86 9.08 -15.85
CA ASN A 88 -4.14 9.30 -16.55
C ASN A 88 -5.02 8.06 -16.78
N GLU A 89 -4.58 6.88 -16.32
CA GLU A 89 -5.34 5.63 -16.37
C GLU A 89 -6.17 5.38 -15.09
N GLY A 90 -6.34 6.38 -14.24
CA GLY A 90 -7.20 6.29 -13.05
C GLY A 90 -8.67 6.61 -13.34
N MET A 91 -9.40 6.92 -12.26
CA MET A 91 -10.78 7.38 -12.33
C MET A 91 -10.86 8.86 -12.73
N PRO A 92 -11.92 9.28 -13.43
CA PRO A 92 -12.17 10.69 -13.68
C PRO A 92 -12.41 11.44 -12.36
N ASN A 93 -11.82 12.63 -12.25
CA ASN A 93 -12.05 13.52 -11.12
C ASN A 93 -13.46 14.08 -11.17
N PHE A 94 -14.14 14.13 -10.02
CA PHE A 94 -15.54 14.53 -9.96
C PHE A 94 -15.77 16.02 -10.27
N GLU A 95 -14.89 16.90 -9.82
CA GLU A 95 -15.01 18.35 -10.03
C GLU A 95 -14.60 18.75 -11.45
N ASN A 96 -13.62 18.04 -12.01
CA ASN A 96 -13.12 18.30 -13.36
C ASN A 96 -12.91 17.00 -14.12
N ASN A 97 -13.91 16.63 -14.92
CA ASN A 97 -13.92 15.42 -15.74
C ASN A 97 -12.79 15.36 -16.79
N LYS A 98 -12.07 16.46 -17.06
CA LYS A 98 -10.88 16.46 -17.92
C LYS A 98 -9.64 15.89 -17.23
N ARG A 99 -9.66 15.80 -15.90
CA ARG A 99 -8.56 15.23 -15.11
C ARG A 99 -8.90 13.80 -14.72
N ARG A 100 -7.89 12.94 -14.79
CA ARG A 100 -7.97 11.54 -14.34
C ARG A 100 -6.86 11.27 -13.34
N GLY A 101 -7.10 10.35 -12.42
CA GLY A 101 -6.05 9.82 -11.55
C GLY A 101 -5.07 8.92 -12.32
N SER A 102 -4.30 8.17 -11.57
CA SER A 102 -3.33 7.20 -12.08
C SER A 102 -3.75 5.75 -11.81
N LEU A 103 -3.22 4.83 -12.60
CA LEU A 103 -3.26 3.40 -12.34
C LEU A 103 -1.91 2.94 -11.80
N TYR A 104 -1.94 2.26 -10.65
CA TYR A 104 -0.80 1.62 -10.01
C TYR A 104 -0.95 0.11 -10.13
N ILE A 105 0.03 -0.52 -10.74
CA ILE A 105 0.03 -1.97 -11.00
C ILE A 105 1.15 -2.58 -10.18
N THR A 106 0.81 -3.37 -9.16
CA THR A 106 1.79 -4.12 -8.38
C THR A 106 2.06 -5.47 -9.05
N ILE A 107 3.32 -5.78 -9.27
CA ILE A 107 3.75 -7.04 -9.86
C ILE A 107 3.97 -8.08 -8.77
N ASP A 108 3.19 -9.15 -8.82
CA ASP A 108 3.40 -10.34 -8.00
C ASP A 108 4.14 -11.38 -8.84
N VAL A 109 5.17 -12.03 -8.30
CA VAL A 109 5.92 -13.06 -9.03
C VAL A 109 5.55 -14.43 -8.48
N GLN A 110 4.98 -15.27 -9.34
CA GLN A 110 4.67 -16.66 -9.03
C GLN A 110 5.88 -17.54 -9.31
N PHE A 111 6.38 -18.16 -8.26
CA PHE A 111 7.43 -19.18 -8.35
C PHE A 111 6.79 -20.53 -8.71
N PRO A 112 7.48 -21.38 -9.50
CA PRO A 112 6.97 -22.70 -9.82
C PRO A 112 6.90 -23.57 -8.56
N GLU A 113 5.73 -24.18 -8.33
CA GLU A 113 5.52 -25.07 -7.19
C GLU A 113 6.23 -26.41 -7.41
N ASN A 114 6.89 -26.92 -6.37
CA ASN A 114 7.54 -28.24 -6.36
C ASN A 114 8.57 -28.48 -7.49
N PHE A 115 9.14 -27.42 -8.06
CA PHE A 115 10.13 -27.53 -9.12
C PHE A 115 11.55 -27.55 -8.54
N LYS A 116 12.23 -28.70 -8.67
CA LYS A 116 13.66 -28.81 -8.37
C LYS A 116 14.47 -28.57 -9.65
N ILE A 117 15.31 -27.54 -9.62
CA ILE A 117 16.23 -27.25 -10.73
C ILE A 117 17.27 -28.40 -10.82
N PRO A 118 17.48 -29.00 -12.00
CA PRO A 118 18.51 -30.02 -12.21
C PRO A 118 19.92 -29.49 -11.89
N GLU A 119 20.80 -30.33 -11.35
CA GLU A 119 22.14 -29.90 -10.91
C GLU A 119 22.97 -29.25 -12.03
N ASP A 120 22.86 -29.74 -13.26
CA ASP A 120 23.56 -29.17 -14.42
C ASP A 120 23.12 -27.72 -14.71
N LYS A 121 21.83 -27.41 -14.49
CA LYS A 121 21.26 -26.07 -14.68
C LYS A 121 21.51 -25.17 -13.48
N ARG A 122 21.65 -25.74 -12.29
CA ARG A 122 21.96 -25.01 -11.06
C ARG A 122 23.31 -24.29 -11.17
N LYS A 123 24.34 -24.96 -11.70
CA LYS A 123 25.65 -24.34 -11.93
C LYS A 123 25.57 -23.13 -12.86
N MET A 124 24.82 -23.23 -13.95
CA MET A 124 24.62 -22.12 -14.90
C MET A 124 23.96 -20.91 -14.25
N ILE A 125 22.91 -21.12 -13.44
CA ILE A 125 22.23 -20.06 -12.70
C ILE A 125 23.18 -19.39 -11.72
N THR A 126 23.94 -20.19 -10.98
CA THR A 126 24.94 -19.73 -10.03
C THR A 126 26.00 -18.86 -10.73
N GLU A 127 26.53 -19.28 -11.88
CA GLU A 127 27.46 -18.48 -12.70
C GLU A 127 26.85 -17.16 -13.20
N LEU A 128 25.57 -17.17 -13.62
CA LEU A 128 24.88 -15.97 -14.12
C LEU A 128 24.65 -14.90 -13.03
N PHE A 129 24.38 -15.31 -11.78
CA PHE A 129 24.05 -14.39 -10.68
C PHE A 129 25.22 -14.07 -9.74
N HIS A 130 26.42 -14.64 -9.95
CA HIS A 130 27.59 -14.42 -9.10
C HIS A 130 28.10 -12.96 -9.02
N SER A 131 27.65 -12.07 -9.90
CA SER A 131 27.97 -10.63 -9.83
C SER A 131 27.21 -9.87 -8.73
N SER A 132 26.26 -10.50 -8.02
CA SER A 132 25.44 -9.84 -6.99
C SER A 132 25.59 -10.45 -5.59
N SER A 133 26.82 -10.76 -5.14
CA SER A 133 27.06 -11.15 -3.74
C SER A 133 26.90 -9.94 -2.81
N THR A 134 25.67 -9.62 -2.41
CA THR A 134 25.43 -8.77 -1.24
C THR A 134 25.33 -9.66 -0.01
N SER A 135 26.21 -9.38 0.95
CA SER A 135 26.39 -10.07 2.22
C SER A 135 25.07 -10.22 2.97
N THR A 136 24.69 -11.46 3.28
CA THR A 136 23.62 -11.75 4.24
C THR A 136 24.09 -11.37 5.64
N THR A 137 23.83 -10.14 6.09
CA THR A 137 23.97 -9.80 7.52
C THR A 137 22.74 -10.30 8.27
N ASN A 138 22.85 -11.51 8.81
CA ASN A 138 21.97 -11.98 9.88
C ASN A 138 22.27 -11.16 11.15
N THR A 139 21.53 -10.08 11.37
CA THR A 139 21.55 -9.36 12.65
C THR A 139 20.58 -10.03 13.62
N LEU A 140 21.03 -11.12 14.26
CA LEU A 140 20.44 -11.58 15.52
C LEU A 140 20.89 -10.60 16.61
N SER A 141 20.09 -9.57 16.87
CA SER A 141 20.29 -8.74 18.06
C SER A 141 19.85 -9.51 19.30
N SER A 142 20.80 -10.18 19.94
CA SER A 142 20.69 -10.56 21.34
C SER A 142 20.61 -9.28 22.19
N SER A 143 19.45 -9.04 22.78
CA SER A 143 19.27 -8.08 23.86
C SER A 143 20.19 -8.46 25.04
N GLN A 144 21.23 -7.67 25.29
CA GLN A 144 21.90 -7.63 26.60
C GLN A 144 21.24 -6.56 27.48
N PRO A 145 21.14 -6.81 28.81
CA PRO A 145 20.38 -5.98 29.74
C PRO A 145 21.13 -4.69 30.11
N ASP A 146 20.38 -3.59 30.15
CA ASP A 146 20.81 -2.26 30.58
C ASP A 146 21.56 -2.30 31.92
N GLN A 147 22.78 -1.77 31.93
CA GLN A 147 23.50 -1.39 33.15
C GLN A 147 23.10 0.04 33.54
N PRO A 148 22.73 0.33 34.79
CA PRO A 148 22.40 1.69 35.22
C PRO A 148 23.68 2.53 35.38
N THR A 149 23.64 3.76 34.88
CA THR A 149 24.67 4.78 35.01
C THR A 149 24.85 5.26 36.46
N PRO A 150 26.07 5.53 36.94
CA PRO A 150 26.29 6.00 38.32
C PRO A 150 25.91 7.47 38.50
N ALA A 151 25.14 7.74 39.56
CA ALA A 151 24.79 9.09 40.01
C ALA A 151 26.03 9.90 40.42
N GLN A 152 26.09 11.16 40.01
CA GLN A 152 27.11 12.11 40.45
C GLN A 152 26.86 12.55 41.90
N ILE A 153 27.89 12.43 42.72
CA ILE A 153 27.95 12.91 44.10
C ILE A 153 28.11 14.44 44.05
N TYR A 154 27.11 15.18 44.55
CA TYR A 154 27.28 16.57 44.97
C TYR A 154 27.15 16.62 46.49
N ASN A 155 28.25 17.00 47.16
CA ASN A 155 28.30 17.31 48.58
C ASN A 155 27.95 18.79 48.81
N GLY A 156 27.19 19.08 49.87
CA GLY A 156 26.91 20.41 50.41
C GLY A 156 25.66 20.35 51.30
N LEU A 157 25.83 20.10 52.60
CA LEU A 157 25.92 21.10 53.69
C LEU A 157 24.59 21.78 54.04
N ASP A 158 24.30 21.71 55.34
CA ASP A 158 23.34 22.47 56.15
C ASP A 158 21.83 22.15 56.10
N GLY A 159 21.39 21.47 57.16
CA GLY A 159 20.73 22.19 58.25
C GLY A 159 19.19 22.28 58.22
N GLY A 160 18.55 21.80 59.28
CA GLY A 160 17.33 22.43 59.78
C GLY A 160 16.01 21.69 59.53
N SER A 161 15.67 20.85 60.49
CA SER A 161 14.31 20.52 60.95
C SER A 161 13.17 21.46 60.51
N LYS A 162 12.07 20.88 59.98
CA LYS A 162 10.71 21.21 60.46
C LYS A 162 9.67 20.17 60.02
N LYS A 163 8.96 19.65 61.02
CA LYS A 163 7.71 18.90 60.89
C LYS A 163 6.64 19.78 60.24
N ILE A 164 5.79 19.21 59.39
CA ILE A 164 4.35 19.52 59.42
C ILE A 164 3.55 18.35 58.84
N ASN A 165 2.50 18.05 59.59
CA ASN A 165 1.50 17.02 59.45
C ASN A 165 0.32 17.63 58.68
N VAL A 166 -0.21 16.96 57.65
CA VAL A 166 -1.51 17.35 57.07
C VAL A 166 -2.33 16.09 56.86
N LYS A 167 -3.33 15.92 57.73
CA LYS A 167 -4.53 15.13 57.45
C LYS A 167 -5.51 16.01 56.67
N ASN A 168 -6.15 15.37 55.71
CA ASN A 168 -7.34 15.74 54.93
C ASN A 168 -7.18 16.87 53.91
#